data_AF-A0A7S2I787-F1
#
_entry.id   AF-A0A7S2I787-F1
#
_cell.length_a   1.000
_cell.length_b   1.000
_cell.length_c   1.000
_cell.angle_alpha   90.00
_cell.angle_beta   90.00
_cell.angle_gamma   90.00
#
_symmetry.space_group_name_H-M   'P 1'
#
loop_
_entity.id
_entity.type
_entity.pdbx_description
1 polymer ?
#
loop_
_entity_poly.entity_id
_entity_poly.type
_entity_poly.pdbx_seq_one_letter_code
_entity_poly.pdbx_strand_id
1 'polypeptide(L)'
;VLAARFGLLHLSTGDLAREASKDPRHAGLRAALDAGRLLPDAAVLALLRTRLARAPPGCVVLLDGFPRSLAQARLLDEEFGSVSLALRIHLGDRHILAKL
;
A
#
# COMPACT_ATOMS: atom_id res chain seq x y z
N VAL A 1 14.33 2.50 4.81
CA VAL A 1 15.65 1.81 4.80
C VAL A 1 15.72 0.74 3.72
N LEU A 2 14.85 -0.29 3.72
CA LEU A 2 14.87 -1.37 2.72
C LEU A 2 14.77 -0.86 1.27
N ALA A 3 13.76 -0.05 0.97
CA ALA A 3 13.54 0.47 -0.37
C ALA A 3 14.76 1.24 -0.91
N ALA A 4 15.30 2.19 -0.14
CA ALA A 4 16.50 2.93 -0.52
C ALA A 4 17.73 2.03 -0.68
N ARG A 5 17.91 1.03 0.21
CA ARG A 5 19.07 0.13 0.19
C ARG A 5 19.10 -0.77 -1.04
N PHE A 6 17.94 -1.19 -1.53
CA PHE A 6 17.78 -2.13 -2.63
C PHE A 6 17.22 -1.49 -3.92
N GLY A 7 17.06 -0.17 -3.97
CA GLY A 7 16.52 0.53 -5.14
C GLY A 7 15.07 0.16 -5.46
N LEU A 8 14.25 -0.18 -4.45
CA LEU A 8 12.87 -0.59 -4.64
C LEU A 8 11.95 0.64 -4.71
N LEU A 9 10.93 0.56 -5.56
CA LEU A 9 9.81 1.49 -5.52
C LEU A 9 8.92 1.15 -4.31
N HIS A 10 9.00 1.96 -3.25
CA HIS A 10 8.14 1.80 -2.07
C HIS A 10 6.75 2.38 -2.33
N LEU A 11 5.72 1.56 -2.17
CA LEU A 11 4.32 1.92 -2.30
C LEU A 11 3.57 1.64 -0.99
N SER A 12 3.36 2.70 -0.22
CA SER A 12 2.50 2.70 0.97
C SER A 12 1.08 3.07 0.58
N THR A 13 0.11 2.18 0.84
CA THR A 13 -1.30 2.48 0.48
C THR A 13 -1.88 3.67 1.23
N GLY A 14 -1.40 3.92 2.46
CA GLY A 14 -1.76 5.11 3.22
C GLY A 14 -1.24 6.40 2.56
N ASP A 15 -0.01 6.38 2.04
CA ASP A 15 0.57 7.55 1.36
C ASP A 15 -0.09 7.78 0.00
N LEU A 16 -0.34 6.72 -0.77
CA LEU A 16 -1.07 6.82 -2.05
C LEU A 16 -2.45 7.42 -1.85
N ALA A 17 -3.17 6.99 -0.81
CA ALA A 17 -4.47 7.54 -0.50
C ALA A 17 -4.39 9.01 -0.06
N ARG A 18 -3.42 9.36 0.80
CA ARG A 18 -3.19 10.76 1.21
C ARG A 18 -2.86 11.65 0.02
N GLU A 19 -2.03 11.18 -0.91
CA GLU A 19 -1.69 11.92 -2.13
C GLU A 19 -2.91 12.11 -3.02
N ALA A 20 -3.66 11.04 -3.31
CA ALA A 20 -4.87 11.12 -4.14
C ALA A 20 -5.95 12.01 -3.52
N SER A 21 -6.05 12.07 -2.18
CA SER A 21 -6.99 12.93 -1.47
C SER A 21 -6.76 14.43 -1.68
N LYS A 22 -5.61 14.84 -2.23
CA LYS A 22 -5.33 16.24 -2.58
C LYS A 22 -6.09 16.67 -3.83
N ASP A 23 -6.52 15.73 -4.66
CA ASP A 23 -7.35 16.00 -5.82
C ASP A 23 -8.83 16.09 -5.37
N PRO A 24 -9.52 17.22 -5.61
CA PRO A 24 -10.92 17.41 -5.21
C PRO A 24 -11.87 16.33 -5.75
N ARG A 25 -11.53 15.68 -6.86
CA ARG A 25 -12.30 14.57 -7.44
C ARG A 25 -12.37 13.35 -6.51
N HIS A 26 -11.45 13.26 -5.53
CA HIS A 26 -11.37 12.19 -4.54
C HIS A 26 -11.78 12.65 -3.14
N ALA A 27 -12.69 13.64 -3.01
CA ALA A 27 -13.14 14.16 -1.71
C ALA A 27 -13.63 13.05 -0.74
N GLY A 28 -14.27 12.00 -1.25
CA GLY A 28 -14.68 10.83 -0.45
C GLY A 28 -13.52 10.05 0.17
N LEU A 29 -12.35 10.01 -0.49
CA LEU A 29 -11.13 9.41 0.06
C LEU A 29 -10.61 10.23 1.24
N ARG A 30 -10.61 11.56 1.11
CA ARG A 30 -10.19 12.45 2.20
C ARG A 30 -11.04 12.24 3.45
N ALA A 31 -12.36 12.26 3.29
CA ALA A 31 -13.29 12.04 4.39
C ALA A 31 -13.14 10.66 5.05
N ALA A 32 -12.80 9.62 4.28
CA ALA A 32 -12.53 8.29 4.83
C ALA A 32 -11.22 8.24 5.62
N LEU A 33 -10.16 8.87 5.11
CA LEU A 33 -8.85 8.95 5.77
C LEU A 33 -8.92 9.74 7.07
N ASP A 34 -9.56 10.92 7.05
CA ASP A 34 -9.69 11.79 8.23
C ASP A 34 -10.51 11.13 9.34
N ALA A 35 -11.44 10.25 8.97
CA ALA A 35 -12.24 9.45 9.91
C ALA A 35 -11.56 8.14 10.35
N GLY A 36 -10.33 7.86 9.91
CA GLY A 36 -9.61 6.62 10.22
C GLY A 36 -10.27 5.35 9.66
N ARG A 37 -11.14 5.49 8.65
CA ARG A 37 -11.85 4.35 8.05
C ARG A 37 -10.97 3.61 7.04
N LEU A 38 -11.21 2.31 6.91
CA LEU A 38 -10.62 1.52 5.84
C LEU A 38 -11.18 1.98 4.49
N LEU A 39 -10.28 2.10 3.51
CA LEU A 39 -10.67 2.38 2.13
C LEU A 39 -11.20 1.09 1.48
N PRO A 40 -12.20 1.19 0.57
CA PRO A 40 -12.64 0.04 -0.20
C PRO A 40 -11.49 -0.58 -1.02
N ASP A 41 -11.45 -1.91 -1.12
CA ASP A 41 -10.41 -2.65 -1.83
C ASP A 41 -10.21 -2.15 -3.27
N ALA A 42 -11.32 -1.92 -3.99
CA ALA A 42 -11.30 -1.38 -5.36
C ALA A 42 -10.66 0.01 -5.45
N ALA A 43 -10.85 0.87 -4.45
CA ALA A 43 -10.24 2.19 -4.42
C ALA A 43 -8.72 2.09 -4.23
N VAL A 44 -8.26 1.23 -3.31
CA VAL A 44 -6.83 0.97 -3.09
C VAL A 44 -6.17 0.39 -4.36
N LEU A 45 -6.85 -0.54 -5.03
CA LEU A 45 -6.36 -1.14 -6.27
C LEU A 45 -6.22 -0.11 -7.40
N ALA A 46 -7.20 0.78 -7.56
CA ALA A 46 -7.14 1.85 -8.55
C ALA A 46 -5.95 2.81 -8.32
N LEU A 47 -5.66 3.13 -7.05
CA LEU A 47 -4.50 3.94 -6.69
C LEU A 47 -3.17 3.25 -7.02
N LEU A 48 -3.08 1.95 -6.70
CA LEU A 48 -1.90 1.14 -7.03
C LEU A 48 -1.69 1.07 -8.55
N ARG A 49 -2.73 0.76 -9.34
CA ARG A 49 -2.69 0.76 -10.80
C ARG A 49 -2.18 2.08 -11.36
N THR A 50 -2.75 3.20 -10.90
CA THR A 50 -2.35 4.55 -11.34
C THR A 50 -0.88 4.83 -11.07
N ARG A 51 -0.39 4.42 -9.89
CA ARG A 51 0.99 4.67 -9.50
C ARG A 51 1.98 3.76 -10.22
N LEU A 52 1.62 2.51 -10.45
CA LEU A 52 2.45 1.52 -11.17
C LEU A 52 2.54 1.83 -12.66
N ALA A 53 1.49 2.37 -13.27
CA ALA A 53 1.52 2.83 -14.67
C ALA A 53 2.56 3.94 -14.93
N ARG A 54 2.99 4.66 -13.88
CA ARG A 54 4.03 5.70 -13.95
C ARG A 54 5.41 5.20 -13.47
N ALA A 55 5.51 3.91 -13.13
CA ALA A 55 6.75 3.35 -12.63
C ALA A 55 7.72 3.05 -13.78
N PRO A 56 9.04 3.18 -13.58
CA PRO A 56 10.02 2.78 -14.59
C PRO A 56 9.88 1.31 -14.96
N PRO A 57 10.06 0.93 -16.24
CA PRO A 57 10.07 -0.46 -16.66
C PRO A 57 11.09 -1.29 -15.88
N GLY A 58 10.69 -2.49 -15.44
CA GLY A 58 11.56 -3.40 -14.69
C GLY A 58 11.85 -3.00 -13.25
N CYS A 59 11.20 -1.96 -12.71
CA CYS A 59 11.38 -1.61 -11.29
C CYS A 59 10.83 -2.72 -10.37
N VAL A 60 11.52 -2.94 -9.25
CA VAL A 60 11.05 -3.86 -8.20
C VAL A 60 10.24 -3.06 -7.19
N VAL A 61 9.06 -3.56 -6.83
CA VAL A 61 8.09 -2.85 -6.00
C VAL A 61 8.08 -3.44 -4.59
N LEU A 62 8.09 -2.57 -3.59
CA LEU A 62 7.81 -2.93 -2.19
C LEU A 62 6.43 -2.40 -1.83
N LEU A 63 5.46 -3.30 -1.68
CA LEU A 63 4.12 -2.97 -1.19
C LEU A 63 4.12 -2.91 0.35
N ASP A 64 3.57 -1.84 0.89
CA ASP A 64 3.48 -1.59 2.33
C ASP A 64 2.03 -1.27 2.72
N GLY A 65 1.49 -2.06 3.65
CA GLY A 65 0.09 -2.00 4.05
C GLY A 65 -0.90 -2.60 3.03
N PHE A 66 -0.44 -3.39 2.06
CA PHE A 66 -1.27 -4.15 1.12
C PHE A 66 -0.54 -5.42 0.65
N PRO A 67 -1.23 -6.58 0.57
CA PRO A 67 -2.63 -6.81 0.94
C PRO A 67 -2.82 -6.92 2.47
N ARG A 68 -4.01 -6.56 2.96
CA ARG A 68 -4.46 -6.66 4.37
C ARG A 68 -5.54 -7.72 4.60
N SER A 69 -6.06 -8.31 3.54
CA SER A 69 -7.06 -9.39 3.59
C SER A 69 -6.77 -10.44 2.52
N LEU A 70 -7.35 -11.63 2.67
CA LEU A 70 -7.27 -12.68 1.65
C LEU A 70 -7.91 -12.24 0.33
N ALA A 71 -8.98 -11.45 0.37
CA ALA A 71 -9.61 -10.91 -0.83
C ALA A 71 -8.66 -9.97 -1.57
N GLN A 72 -7.96 -9.08 -0.85
CA GLN A 72 -6.96 -8.21 -1.44
C GLN A 72 -5.77 -8.98 -2.02
N ALA A 73 -5.34 -10.08 -1.37
CA ALA A 73 -4.27 -10.92 -1.89
C ALA A 73 -4.65 -11.58 -3.21
N ARG A 74 -5.88 -12.09 -3.34
CA ARG A 74 -6.39 -12.63 -4.61
C ARG A 74 -6.46 -11.56 -5.70
N LEU A 75 -6.96 -10.38 -5.37
CA LEU A 75 -6.97 -9.25 -6.31
C LEU A 75 -5.56 -8.83 -6.75
N LEU A 76 -4.59 -8.83 -5.84
CA LEU A 76 -3.19 -8.57 -6.17
C LEU A 76 -2.66 -9.60 -7.19
N ASP A 77 -2.89 -10.88 -6.95
CA ASP A 77 -2.45 -11.96 -7.82
C ASP A 77 -3.13 -11.90 -9.21
N GLU A 78 -4.43 -11.61 -9.26
CA GLU A 78 -5.17 -11.45 -10.52
C GLU A 78 -4.68 -10.27 -11.37
N GLU A 79 -4.31 -9.18 -10.71
CA GLU A 79 -3.98 -7.90 -11.36
C GLU A 79 -2.52 -7.75 -11.74
N PHE A 80 -1.63 -8.26 -10.89
CA PHE A 80 -0.19 -8.03 -10.99
C PHE A 80 0.63 -9.32 -10.97
N GLY A 81 0.00 -10.48 -10.81
CA GLY A 81 0.67 -11.76 -10.66
C GLY A 81 1.19 -12.00 -9.24
N SER A 82 1.88 -13.13 -9.07
CA SER A 82 2.33 -13.59 -7.76
C SER A 82 3.44 -12.71 -7.17
N VAL A 83 3.38 -12.53 -5.85
CA VAL A 83 4.40 -11.79 -5.10
C VAL A 83 5.65 -12.66 -4.95
N SER A 84 6.82 -12.12 -5.28
CA SER A 84 8.08 -12.87 -5.17
C SER A 84 8.53 -13.13 -3.73
N LEU A 85 8.11 -12.28 -2.78
CA LEU A 85 8.51 -12.36 -1.38
C LEU A 85 7.49 -11.66 -0.48
N ALA A 86 7.10 -12.34 0.61
CA ALA A 86 6.34 -11.74 1.70
C ALA A 86 7.22 -11.61 2.95
N LEU A 87 7.40 -10.37 3.45
CA LEU A 87 8.22 -10.08 4.61
C LEU A 87 7.33 -9.79 5.83
N ARG A 88 7.38 -10.65 6.85
CA ARG A 88 6.74 -10.41 8.14
C ARG A 88 7.78 -9.94 9.15
N ILE A 89 7.78 -8.65 9.46
CA ILE A 89 8.59 -8.11 10.55
C ILE A 89 7.85 -8.42 11.86
N HIS A 90 8.43 -9.31 12.67
CA HIS A 90 7.88 -9.68 13.96
C HIS A 90 8.60 -8.96 15.09
N LEU A 91 7.83 -8.30 15.94
CA LEU A 91 8.29 -7.69 17.18
C LEU A 91 7.36 -8.17 18.30
N GLY A 92 7.92 -8.68 19.40
CA GLY A 92 7.10 -9.14 20.53
C GLY A 92 6.36 -7.98 21.21
N ASP A 93 5.16 -8.24 21.69
CA ASP A 93 4.22 -7.24 22.24
C ASP A 93 4.85 -6.30 23.27
N ARG A 94 5.70 -6.85 24.16
CA ARG A 94 6.45 -6.06 25.15
C ARG A 94 7.22 -4.91 24.52
N HIS A 95 7.86 -5.14 23.37
CA HIS A 95 8.64 -4.12 22.68
C HIS A 95 7.76 -3.15 21.88
N ILE A 96 6.58 -3.57 21.42
CA ILE A 96 5.61 -2.70 20.75
C ILE A 96 5.03 -1.71 21.75
N LEU A 97 4.54 -2.22 22.89
CA LEU A 97 3.92 -1.40 23.94
C LEU A 97 4.90 -0.41 24.56
N ALA A 98 6.20 -0.76 24.66
CA ALA A 98 7.22 0.15 25.15
C ALA A 98 7.53 1.34 24.20
N LYS A 99 6.94 1.38 22.99
CA LYS A 99 7.12 2.45 22.00
C LYS A 99 5.86 3.31 21.78
N LEU A 100 4.72 2.90 22.35
CA LEU A 100 3.46 3.66 22.33
C LEU A 100 3.40 4.60 23.53
#